data_AF-A0A3M6R171-F1
#
_entry.id   AF-A0A3M6R171-F1
#
_cell.length_a   1.000
_cell.length_b   1.000
_cell.length_c   1.000
_cell.angle_alpha   90.00
_cell.angle_beta   90.00
_cell.angle_gamma   90.00
#
_symmetry.space_group_name_H-M   'P 1'
#
loop_
_entity.id
_entity.type
_entity.pdbx_description
1 polymer ?
#
loop_
_entity_poly.entity_id
_entity_poly.type
_entity_poly.pdbx_seq_one_letter_code
_entity_poly.pdbx_strand_id
1 'polypeptide(L)'
;MSMLSANPNHSIGVRVFFPNDRSDVPHGNAEDISGRMPAAQRGPARGDTCAAGGRPLKSTTAPAPRVVTTGGKQQKAPKYAGIDQDTGEPVELYVTGSRLVVTRHLQPDASSHPGAALVDALAFSIVPPDELSYPWVLENLRRFMVLEGFEQRRGMFGFRCSARLGDGAGVIAWGGESQRGRVYVSLMGKGCGMVFDWQGLASWLEEHRAKLKRVDLAHDDFQGQQVSIDWAVEQYRADGFNAGGRRPAHETVGDWLAGNEARKGRTLYIGNRTSGKLCRIYEKGKQLGDPESGWVRVEVEWRDQDRFIPYDALTHPGHYLAGAYPCLAFLSEEQSRIKTIAKGACIAFDRAIENAKQHCGKLVNLALEVFGGDYAEVVDRLRRPGYPSRIDPFSYHVQHDPAMLDPALREACA
;
A
#
# COMPACT_ATOMS: atom_id res chain seq x y z
N MET A 1 -45.96 -13.73 41.89
CA MET A 1 -44.97 -12.74 41.43
C MET A 1 -43.61 -13.16 41.97
N SER A 2 -42.84 -13.87 41.15
CA SER A 2 -41.50 -14.36 41.50
C SER A 2 -40.64 -14.32 40.23
N MET A 3 -39.35 -14.03 40.44
CA MET A 3 -38.28 -13.86 39.46
C MET A 3 -38.13 -15.07 38.53
N LEU A 4 -37.57 -14.84 37.34
CA LEU A 4 -36.65 -15.80 36.70
C LEU A 4 -35.65 -15.06 35.80
N SER A 5 -34.38 -15.35 36.10
CA SER A 5 -33.14 -14.91 35.47
C SER A 5 -32.93 -15.63 34.12
N ALA A 6 -32.39 -14.93 33.12
CA ALA A 6 -31.93 -15.54 31.86
C ALA A 6 -30.44 -15.20 31.63
N ASN A 7 -29.65 -16.27 31.48
CA ASN A 7 -28.21 -16.31 31.32
C ASN A 7 -27.88 -16.51 29.83
N PRO A 8 -27.03 -15.70 29.16
CA PRO A 8 -26.68 -15.92 27.76
C PRO A 8 -25.31 -16.61 27.66
N ASN A 9 -25.31 -17.90 27.36
CA ASN A 9 -24.13 -18.60 26.83
C ASN A 9 -24.60 -19.78 25.99
N HIS A 10 -24.68 -19.58 24.67
CA HIS A 10 -24.59 -20.65 23.68
C HIS A 10 -23.96 -20.08 22.40
N SER A 11 -22.69 -20.38 22.22
CA SER A 11 -21.95 -20.22 20.97
C SER A 11 -22.26 -21.40 20.05
N ILE A 12 -22.93 -21.15 18.93
CA ILE A 12 -23.09 -22.14 17.86
C ILE A 12 -21.85 -22.05 16.97
N GLY A 13 -20.97 -23.06 17.09
CA GLY A 13 -19.83 -23.24 16.20
C GLY A 13 -20.26 -23.81 14.85
N VAL A 14 -20.05 -23.06 13.77
CA VAL A 14 -20.23 -23.56 12.40
C VAL A 14 -18.95 -24.31 12.00
N ARG A 15 -19.03 -25.63 11.88
CA ARG A 15 -18.01 -26.46 11.23
C ARG A 15 -18.21 -26.42 9.72
N VAL A 16 -17.21 -25.93 9.00
CA VAL A 16 -17.12 -26.03 7.53
C VAL A 16 -16.61 -27.43 7.17
N PHE A 17 -17.40 -28.17 6.40
CA PHE A 17 -17.00 -29.45 5.79
C PHE A 17 -16.30 -29.19 4.45
N PHE A 18 -15.15 -29.82 4.22
CA PHE A 18 -14.52 -29.95 2.91
C PHE A 18 -14.65 -31.40 2.44
N PRO A 19 -15.12 -31.68 1.21
CA PRO A 19 -15.03 -33.02 0.64
C PRO A 19 -13.61 -33.28 0.12
N ASN A 20 -13.01 -34.38 0.60
CA ASN A 20 -11.79 -34.98 0.06
C ASN A 20 -12.18 -35.85 -1.14
N ASP A 21 -11.63 -35.56 -2.32
CA ASP A 21 -11.50 -36.55 -3.40
C ASP A 21 -10.06 -37.04 -3.44
N ARG A 22 -9.88 -38.32 -3.11
CA ARG A 22 -8.66 -39.10 -3.38
C ARG A 22 -9.01 -40.05 -4.52
N SER A 23 -8.26 -39.97 -5.63
CA SER A 23 -8.18 -41.03 -6.61
C SER A 23 -6.78 -41.66 -6.56
N ASP A 24 -6.79 -42.98 -6.43
CA ASP A 24 -5.65 -43.88 -6.27
C ASP A 24 -4.81 -44.04 -7.55
N VAL A 25 -3.49 -44.13 -7.40
CA VAL A 25 -2.56 -44.79 -8.34
C VAL A 25 -1.50 -45.56 -7.53
N PRO A 26 -1.19 -46.84 -7.84
CA PRO A 26 -0.34 -47.67 -7.01
C PRO A 26 1.15 -47.56 -7.35
N HIS A 27 2.00 -47.61 -6.33
CA HIS A 27 3.46 -47.73 -6.44
C HIS A 27 3.90 -49.21 -6.44
N GLY A 28 4.75 -49.57 -7.40
CA GLY A 28 5.51 -50.81 -7.43
C GLY A 28 6.91 -50.67 -6.79
N ASN A 29 7.35 -51.72 -6.13
CA ASN A 29 8.58 -51.89 -5.34
C ASN A 29 9.86 -52.11 -6.19
N ALA A 30 11.02 -51.73 -5.63
CA ALA A 30 12.32 -52.44 -5.67
C ALA A 30 13.28 -51.76 -4.65
N GLU A 31 13.57 -52.38 -3.50
CA GLU A 31 14.85 -53.06 -3.12
C GLU A 31 16.10 -52.14 -3.22
N ASP A 32 16.60 -51.56 -2.12
CA ASP A 32 17.49 -52.09 -1.06
C ASP A 32 18.88 -52.54 -1.53
N ILE A 33 19.95 -51.81 -1.16
CA ILE A 33 21.26 -52.37 -0.72
C ILE A 33 21.97 -51.37 0.24
N SER A 34 21.83 -51.64 1.54
CA SER A 34 22.82 -51.65 2.65
C SER A 34 24.09 -50.76 2.65
N GLY A 35 24.39 -50.15 3.83
CA GLY A 35 25.74 -49.62 4.14
C GLY A 35 25.97 -48.92 5.49
N ARG A 36 25.69 -49.62 6.61
CA ARG A 36 26.08 -49.42 8.04
C ARG A 36 26.85 -48.16 8.55
N MET A 37 26.27 -47.61 9.63
CA MET A 37 26.72 -46.74 10.76
C MET A 37 27.94 -47.28 11.57
N PRO A 38 28.37 -46.73 12.77
CA PRO A 38 27.98 -45.52 13.55
C PRO A 38 29.18 -44.65 14.06
N ALA A 39 29.04 -43.38 14.45
CA ALA A 39 28.46 -42.73 15.64
C ALA A 39 29.28 -42.80 16.95
N ALA A 40 29.54 -41.62 17.56
CA ALA A 40 29.75 -41.46 19.00
C ALA A 40 29.43 -40.03 19.47
N GLN A 41 28.36 -39.89 20.25
CA GLN A 41 28.12 -38.80 21.21
C GLN A 41 28.33 -39.35 22.62
N ARG A 42 28.78 -38.51 23.57
CA ARG A 42 28.33 -38.51 24.97
C ARG A 42 28.80 -37.24 25.68
N GLY A 43 27.87 -36.57 26.36
CA GLY A 43 28.11 -35.42 27.26
C GLY A 43 28.37 -35.84 28.72
N PRO A 44 28.00 -35.01 29.72
CA PRO A 44 28.96 -34.35 30.62
C PRO A 44 28.81 -34.74 32.10
N ALA A 45 29.73 -34.29 32.98
CA ALA A 45 29.52 -34.33 34.43
C ALA A 45 30.22 -33.18 35.18
N ARG A 46 29.54 -32.76 36.25
CA ARG A 46 29.76 -31.60 37.15
C ARG A 46 30.89 -31.83 38.16
N GLY A 47 31.39 -30.73 38.74
CA GLY A 47 32.10 -30.73 40.01
C GLY A 47 32.10 -29.32 40.64
N ASP A 48 31.33 -29.15 41.72
CA ASP A 48 31.30 -27.98 42.60
C ASP A 48 32.41 -28.09 43.66
N THR A 49 33.08 -26.96 43.98
CA THR A 49 33.57 -26.66 45.34
C THR A 49 33.71 -25.15 45.56
N CYS A 50 33.13 -24.67 46.66
CA CYS A 50 33.15 -23.29 47.15
C CYS A 50 34.38 -23.00 48.03
N ALA A 51 34.93 -21.78 47.98
CA ALA A 51 35.57 -21.13 49.12
C ALA A 51 35.66 -19.59 48.97
N ALA A 52 35.05 -18.92 49.96
CA ALA A 52 35.19 -17.57 50.52
C ALA A 52 36.10 -16.48 49.90
N GLY A 53 35.59 -15.24 49.89
CA GLY A 53 36.41 -14.03 50.07
C GLY A 53 35.85 -12.71 49.50
N GLY A 54 35.33 -11.83 50.38
CA GLY A 54 35.43 -10.36 50.23
C GLY A 54 34.38 -9.61 49.41
N ARG A 55 33.47 -8.89 50.10
CA ARG A 55 32.71 -7.75 49.54
C ARG A 55 33.44 -6.43 49.85
N PRO A 56 33.43 -5.45 48.93
CA PRO A 56 33.41 -4.04 49.29
C PRO A 56 32.08 -3.37 48.92
N LEU A 57 31.70 -2.39 49.73
CA LEU A 57 30.51 -1.54 49.63
C LEU A 57 30.41 -0.82 48.27
N LYS A 58 29.22 -0.83 47.66
CA LYS A 58 28.89 0.05 46.53
C LYS A 58 28.43 1.41 47.06
N SER A 59 29.20 2.45 46.75
CA SER A 59 28.83 3.85 46.89
C SER A 59 27.67 4.20 45.95
N THR A 60 26.61 4.80 46.49
CA THR A 60 25.50 5.39 45.74
C THR A 60 25.91 6.77 45.22
N THR A 61 26.22 6.87 43.94
CA THR A 61 26.28 8.16 43.21
C THR A 61 25.14 8.20 42.20
N ALA A 62 24.29 9.22 42.31
CA ALA A 62 23.23 9.49 41.34
C ALA A 62 23.86 9.74 39.95
N PRO A 63 23.29 9.19 38.86
CA PRO A 63 23.80 9.47 37.53
C PRO A 63 23.52 10.93 37.16
N ALA A 64 24.57 11.64 36.73
CA ALA A 64 24.45 13.00 36.19
C ALA A 64 23.46 13.03 35.01
N PRO A 65 22.70 14.12 34.81
CA PRO A 65 21.74 14.22 33.73
C PRO A 65 22.43 14.04 32.38
N ARG A 66 21.99 13.04 31.61
CA ARG A 66 22.44 12.82 30.25
C ARG A 66 21.88 13.95 29.39
N VAL A 67 22.75 14.87 28.99
CA VAL A 67 22.46 15.79 27.89
C VAL A 67 22.31 14.92 26.64
N VAL A 68 21.06 14.71 26.21
CA VAL A 68 20.77 14.15 24.90
C VAL A 68 21.04 15.28 23.91
N THR A 69 22.25 15.29 23.35
CA THR A 69 22.47 16.07 22.13
C THR A 69 21.54 15.48 21.08
N THR A 70 20.55 16.25 20.67
CA THR A 70 19.75 15.96 19.47
C THR A 70 20.75 15.71 18.36
N GLY A 71 20.79 14.47 17.89
CA GLY A 71 21.72 14.03 16.87
C GLY A 71 21.37 14.71 15.55
N GLY A 72 21.79 15.96 15.39
CA GLY A 72 22.03 16.56 14.11
C GLY A 72 23.09 15.71 13.44
N LYS A 73 22.67 14.74 12.62
CA LYS A 73 23.58 14.14 11.65
C LYS A 73 24.06 15.31 10.81
N GLN A 74 25.32 15.66 10.97
CA GLN A 74 26.05 16.44 9.98
C GLN A 74 25.64 15.91 8.61
N GLN A 75 25.13 16.79 7.74
CA GLN A 75 25.12 16.54 6.32
C GLN A 75 26.57 16.29 5.92
N LYS A 76 26.99 15.03 5.95
CA LYS A 76 28.23 14.63 5.30
C LYS A 76 27.95 14.86 3.84
N ALA A 77 28.57 15.86 3.21
CA ALA A 77 28.48 16.02 1.77
C ALA A 77 28.83 14.69 1.08
N PRO A 78 28.17 14.34 -0.04
CA PRO A 78 28.47 13.11 -0.77
C PRO A 78 29.95 13.09 -1.13
N LYS A 79 30.60 11.93 -0.95
CA LYS A 79 32.01 11.77 -1.32
C LYS A 79 32.19 11.66 -2.83
N TYR A 80 31.14 11.23 -3.53
CA TYR A 80 31.08 11.11 -4.97
C TYR A 80 29.62 11.22 -5.43
N ALA A 81 29.41 11.92 -6.54
CA ALA A 81 28.17 11.92 -7.29
C ALA A 81 28.47 11.40 -8.70
N GLY A 82 27.61 10.53 -9.23
CA GLY A 82 27.79 9.95 -10.54
C GLY A 82 26.59 9.13 -10.98
N ILE A 83 26.80 8.19 -11.90
CA ILE A 83 25.75 7.29 -12.41
C ILE A 83 26.02 5.87 -11.92
N ASP A 84 24.98 5.20 -11.44
CA ASP A 84 25.04 3.77 -11.13
C ASP A 84 25.16 2.98 -12.43
N GLN A 85 26.25 2.22 -12.60
CA GLN A 85 26.48 1.45 -13.82
C GLN A 85 25.47 0.30 -13.99
N ASP A 86 24.88 -0.19 -12.89
CA ASP A 86 23.92 -1.29 -12.90
C ASP A 86 22.49 -0.82 -13.14
N THR A 87 22.15 0.45 -12.86
CA THR A 87 20.78 0.96 -12.99
C THR A 87 20.64 2.18 -13.90
N GLY A 88 21.74 2.82 -14.29
CA GLY A 88 21.76 4.08 -15.06
C GLY A 88 21.28 5.30 -14.27
N GLU A 89 20.95 5.15 -12.99
CA GLU A 89 20.35 6.22 -12.19
C GLU A 89 21.43 7.10 -11.52
N PRO A 90 21.18 8.41 -11.34
CA PRO A 90 22.06 9.27 -10.57
C PRO A 90 22.21 8.78 -9.14
N VAL A 91 23.44 8.74 -8.64
CA VAL A 91 23.78 8.27 -7.29
C VAL A 91 24.69 9.22 -6.55
N GLU A 92 24.49 9.24 -5.23
CA GLU A 92 25.44 9.78 -4.27
C GLU A 92 26.01 8.66 -3.42
N LEU A 93 27.33 8.69 -3.22
CA LEU A 93 28.06 7.74 -2.40
C LEU A 93 28.49 8.37 -1.08
N TYR A 94 28.16 7.69 0.02
CA TYR A 94 28.55 8.07 1.37
C TYR A 94 29.30 6.93 2.05
N VAL A 95 30.34 7.25 2.82
CA VAL A 95 31.03 6.26 3.67
C VAL A 95 30.58 6.43 5.12
N THR A 96 29.99 5.38 5.67
CA THR A 96 29.52 5.31 7.06
C THR A 96 30.32 4.24 7.82
N GLY A 97 31.34 4.67 8.56
CA GLY A 97 32.32 3.75 9.14
C GLY A 97 33.08 3.02 8.03
N SER A 98 32.98 1.69 7.98
CA SER A 98 33.55 0.85 6.92
C SER A 98 32.58 0.54 5.76
N ARG A 99 31.33 1.01 5.82
CA ARG A 99 30.30 0.70 4.81
C ARG A 99 30.15 1.83 3.80
N LEU A 100 30.21 1.50 2.52
CA LEU A 100 29.74 2.35 1.43
C LEU A 100 28.21 2.29 1.37
N VAL A 101 27.57 3.46 1.29
CA VAL A 101 26.14 3.62 1.13
C VAL A 101 25.91 4.32 -0.20
N VAL A 102 25.08 3.72 -1.04
CA VAL A 102 24.67 4.26 -2.34
C VAL A 102 23.25 4.77 -2.19
N THR A 103 23.02 6.04 -2.51
CA THR A 103 21.69 6.63 -2.56
C THR A 103 21.40 7.05 -3.99
N ARG A 104 20.41 6.41 -4.61
CA ARG A 104 19.91 6.76 -5.94
C ARG A 104 18.92 7.92 -5.85
N HIS A 105 18.94 8.79 -6.85
CA HIS A 105 18.03 9.93 -6.95
C HIS A 105 17.06 9.70 -8.10
N LEU A 106 15.79 10.02 -7.87
CA LEU A 106 14.79 10.02 -8.94
C LEU A 106 15.17 11.09 -9.95
N GLN A 107 15.12 10.74 -11.23
CA GLN A 107 15.36 11.69 -12.31
C GLN A 107 14.02 12.17 -12.87
N PRO A 108 13.65 13.44 -12.69
CA PRO A 108 12.45 13.99 -13.32
C PRO A 108 12.68 14.21 -14.81
N ASP A 109 11.64 14.01 -15.60
CA ASP A 109 11.56 14.52 -16.96
C ASP A 109 10.80 15.86 -16.96
N ALA A 110 11.54 16.96 -16.88
CA ALA A 110 10.98 18.31 -16.85
C ALA A 110 10.38 18.76 -18.20
N SER A 111 10.53 17.97 -19.27
CA SER A 111 9.85 18.23 -20.55
C SER A 111 8.41 17.69 -20.59
N SER A 112 8.08 16.76 -19.68
CA SER A 112 6.73 16.22 -19.54
C SER A 112 5.80 17.17 -18.78
N HIS A 113 4.49 16.94 -18.86
CA HIS A 113 3.51 17.77 -18.15
C HIS A 113 3.48 17.40 -16.66
N PRO A 114 3.58 18.36 -15.71
CA PRO A 114 3.66 18.05 -14.27
C PRO A 114 2.39 17.39 -13.72
N GLY A 115 1.23 17.69 -14.33
CA GLY A 115 -0.06 17.08 -14.03
C GLY A 115 -0.31 15.75 -14.75
N ALA A 116 0.65 15.20 -15.50
CA ALA A 116 0.49 13.92 -16.21
C ALA A 116 0.45 12.70 -15.27
N ALA A 117 0.47 12.88 -13.96
CA ALA A 117 0.26 11.81 -13.00
C ALA A 117 -0.44 12.32 -11.74
N LEU A 118 -0.98 11.39 -10.96
CA LEU A 118 -1.51 11.64 -9.62
C LEU A 118 -0.65 10.91 -8.58
N VAL A 119 -0.56 11.46 -7.37
CA VAL A 119 -0.02 10.72 -6.21
C VAL A 119 -1.08 9.72 -5.74
N ASP A 120 -0.77 8.43 -5.82
CA ASP A 120 -1.68 7.31 -5.49
C ASP A 120 -1.27 6.58 -4.19
N ALA A 121 -0.09 6.88 -3.65
CA ALA A 121 0.31 6.51 -2.29
C ALA A 121 1.36 7.47 -1.75
N LEU A 122 1.31 7.75 -0.45
CA LEU A 122 2.32 8.50 0.28
C LEU A 122 2.59 7.81 1.61
N ALA A 123 3.84 7.50 1.92
CA ALA A 123 4.26 7.19 3.27
C ALA A 123 5.44 8.05 3.67
N PHE A 124 5.44 8.55 4.90
CA PHE A 124 6.54 9.34 5.44
C PHE A 124 6.76 9.04 6.92
N SER A 125 7.96 9.37 7.40
CA SER A 125 8.26 9.41 8.83
C SER A 125 8.78 10.78 9.22
N ILE A 126 8.24 11.34 10.29
CA ILE A 126 8.59 12.66 10.82
C ILE A 126 8.99 12.52 12.28
N VAL A 127 9.91 13.35 12.76
CA VAL A 127 10.20 13.48 14.19
C VAL A 127 9.47 14.75 14.65
N PRO A 128 8.40 14.63 15.44
CA PRO A 128 7.75 15.80 16.02
C PRO A 128 8.75 16.61 16.86
N PRO A 129 8.51 17.92 17.04
CA PRO A 129 9.27 18.73 17.99
C PRO A 129 9.30 18.09 19.39
N ASP A 130 10.30 18.47 20.19
CA ASP A 130 10.46 17.94 21.54
C ASP A 130 9.17 18.08 22.35
N GLU A 131 8.91 17.08 23.22
CA GLU A 131 7.68 16.96 24.03
C GLU A 131 6.39 16.66 23.25
N LEU A 132 6.40 16.74 21.90
CA LEU A 132 5.27 16.41 21.05
C LEU A 132 5.35 14.97 20.50
N SER A 133 4.23 14.50 19.95
CA SER A 133 4.13 13.14 19.40
C SER A 133 3.12 13.10 18.23
N TYR A 134 2.49 11.96 18.01
CA TYR A 134 1.49 11.77 16.96
C TYR A 134 0.32 12.79 16.97
N PRO A 135 -0.15 13.38 18.10
CA PRO A 135 -1.24 14.35 18.05
C PRO A 135 -0.87 15.61 17.26
N TRP A 136 0.39 16.07 17.39
CA TRP A 136 0.90 17.22 16.63
C TRP A 136 0.93 16.93 15.12
N VAL A 137 1.26 15.69 14.74
CA VAL A 137 1.21 15.26 13.33
C VAL A 137 -0.22 15.29 12.81
N LEU A 138 -1.19 14.79 13.58
CA LEU A 138 -2.60 14.80 13.19
C LEU A 138 -3.16 16.23 13.06
N GLU A 139 -2.82 17.10 14.00
CA GLU A 139 -3.23 18.51 13.98
C GLU A 139 -2.70 19.23 12.73
N ASN A 140 -1.43 19.00 12.37
CA ASN A 140 -0.87 19.60 11.15
C ASN A 140 -1.44 18.99 9.88
N LEU A 141 -1.65 17.67 9.83
CA LEU A 141 -2.23 17.02 8.65
C LEU A 141 -3.64 17.53 8.32
N ARG A 142 -4.44 17.91 9.33
CA ARG A 142 -5.78 18.50 9.13
C ARG A 142 -5.79 19.79 8.31
N ARG A 143 -4.64 20.45 8.16
CA ARG A 143 -4.49 21.64 7.31
C ARG A 143 -4.53 21.34 5.82
N PHE A 144 -4.27 20.09 5.42
CA PHE A 144 -4.08 19.68 4.02
C PHE A 144 -5.03 18.57 3.56
N MET A 145 -5.66 17.90 4.51
CA MET A 145 -6.60 16.80 4.25
C MET A 145 -7.66 16.71 5.35
N VAL A 146 -8.83 16.17 4.99
CA VAL A 146 -9.90 15.91 5.96
C VAL A 146 -9.53 14.67 6.78
N LEU A 147 -9.50 14.81 8.11
CA LEU A 147 -9.20 13.71 9.03
C LEU A 147 -10.22 13.69 10.17
N GLU A 148 -11.24 12.86 10.00
CA GLU A 148 -12.31 12.65 10.96
C GLU A 148 -12.33 11.21 11.43
N GLY A 149 -12.21 10.98 12.72
CA GLY A 149 -12.16 9.63 13.29
C GLY A 149 -10.74 9.09 13.46
N PHE A 150 -10.58 8.25 14.48
CA PHE A 150 -9.30 7.70 14.88
C PHE A 150 -9.53 6.38 15.59
N GLU A 151 -9.00 5.30 15.03
CA GLU A 151 -9.27 3.96 15.54
C GLU A 151 -7.96 3.28 15.91
N GLN A 152 -7.73 3.09 17.21
CA GLN A 152 -6.50 2.48 17.70
C GLN A 152 -6.35 1.03 17.23
N ARG A 153 -5.09 0.65 17.02
CA ARG A 153 -4.64 -0.64 16.51
C ARG A 153 -3.38 -1.07 17.24
N ARG A 154 -3.04 -2.36 17.10
CA ARG A 154 -1.76 -2.89 17.56
C ARG A 154 -0.61 -2.16 16.84
N GLY A 155 0.52 -1.99 17.52
CA GLY A 155 1.75 -1.47 16.91
C GLY A 155 2.15 -2.22 15.63
N MET A 156 2.87 -1.53 14.75
CA MET A 156 3.31 -2.04 13.45
C MET A 156 4.71 -1.52 13.10
N PHE A 157 5.45 -2.22 12.24
CA PHE A 157 6.78 -1.77 11.76
C PHE A 157 7.78 -1.38 12.87
N GLY A 158 7.68 -2.03 14.03
CA GLY A 158 8.50 -1.72 15.21
C GLY A 158 8.04 -0.52 16.03
N PHE A 159 6.96 0.15 15.64
CA PHE A 159 6.24 1.11 16.48
C PHE A 159 5.42 0.40 17.54
N ARG A 160 5.32 1.00 18.73
CA ARG A 160 4.55 0.42 19.86
C ARG A 160 3.04 0.49 19.63
N CYS A 161 2.58 1.59 19.04
CA CYS A 161 1.16 1.89 18.83
C CYS A 161 0.91 2.24 17.36
N SER A 162 -0.30 1.98 16.88
CA SER A 162 -0.78 2.50 15.60
C SER A 162 -2.27 2.81 15.66
N ALA A 163 -2.78 3.51 14.64
CA ALA A 163 -4.19 3.78 14.48
C ALA A 163 -4.56 3.92 13.00
N ARG A 164 -5.78 3.53 12.65
CA ARG A 164 -6.40 3.86 11.36
C ARG A 164 -6.90 5.31 11.43
N LEU A 165 -6.60 6.07 10.39
CA LEU A 165 -7.03 7.45 10.21
C LEU A 165 -8.39 7.48 9.53
N GLY A 166 -9.37 8.08 10.21
CA GLY A 166 -10.74 8.28 9.76
C GLY A 166 -11.40 7.16 8.99
N ASP A 167 -12.13 7.50 7.92
CA ASP A 167 -12.76 6.57 6.97
C ASP A 167 -11.70 5.78 6.15
N GLY A 168 -10.64 5.26 6.76
CA GLY A 168 -9.55 4.59 6.03
C GLY A 168 -8.69 5.51 5.16
N ALA A 169 -8.59 6.79 5.53
CA ALA A 169 -7.64 7.73 4.93
C ALA A 169 -6.20 7.21 5.02
N GLY A 170 -5.88 6.40 6.03
CA GLY A 170 -4.56 5.81 6.13
C GLY A 170 -4.28 5.23 7.50
N VAL A 171 -2.99 5.14 7.82
CA VAL A 171 -2.50 4.62 9.09
C VAL A 171 -1.44 5.56 9.65
N ILE A 172 -1.47 5.77 10.97
CA ILE A 172 -0.43 6.45 11.74
C ILE A 172 0.16 5.49 12.78
N ALA A 173 1.46 5.52 12.99
CA ALA A 173 2.15 4.68 13.97
C ALA A 173 3.20 5.48 14.77
N TRP A 174 3.32 5.21 16.06
CA TRP A 174 4.17 5.97 16.98
C TRP A 174 4.66 5.14 18.17
N GLY A 175 5.66 5.69 18.87
CA GLY A 175 6.30 5.07 20.02
C GLY A 175 7.18 3.88 19.66
N GLY A 176 7.85 3.32 20.66
CA GLY A 176 8.86 2.27 20.48
C GLY A 176 10.27 2.85 20.47
N GLU A 177 11.14 2.35 21.35
CA GLU A 177 12.48 2.90 21.57
C GLU A 177 13.35 2.87 20.30
N SER A 178 13.22 1.79 19.51
CA SER A 178 13.94 1.63 18.24
C SER A 178 13.57 2.67 17.18
N GLN A 179 12.40 3.32 17.31
CA GLN A 179 11.93 4.33 16.37
C GLN A 179 12.48 5.73 16.64
N ARG A 180 13.04 5.94 17.84
CA ARG A 180 13.73 7.18 18.26
C ARG A 180 12.84 8.42 18.08
N GLY A 181 11.64 8.38 18.64
CA GLY A 181 10.69 9.50 18.61
C GLY A 181 9.95 9.73 17.29
N ARG A 182 10.21 8.94 16.25
CA ARG A 182 9.50 9.07 14.97
C ARG A 182 8.01 8.78 15.10
N VAL A 183 7.25 9.43 14.23
CA VAL A 183 5.88 9.10 13.88
C VAL A 183 5.88 8.72 12.39
N TYR A 184 5.20 7.64 12.05
CA TYR A 184 5.03 7.17 10.69
C TYR A 184 3.59 7.39 10.23
N VAL A 185 3.41 7.85 9.00
CA VAL A 185 2.10 8.03 8.37
C VAL A 185 2.13 7.34 7.00
N SER A 186 1.05 6.66 6.66
CA SER A 186 0.84 6.03 5.36
C SER A 186 -0.56 6.31 4.85
N LEU A 187 -0.65 7.03 3.74
CA LEU A 187 -1.85 7.30 2.97
C LEU A 187 -1.79 6.42 1.70
N MET A 188 -2.84 5.65 1.45
CA MET A 188 -3.00 4.88 0.19
C MET A 188 -3.96 5.63 -0.74
N GLY A 189 -4.30 5.08 -1.92
CA GLY A 189 -5.12 5.77 -2.94
C GLY A 189 -6.34 6.53 -2.40
N LYS A 190 -7.14 5.91 -1.52
CA LYS A 190 -8.27 6.58 -0.83
C LYS A 190 -7.83 7.82 -0.05
N GLY A 191 -6.80 7.69 0.77
CA GLY A 191 -6.21 8.77 1.56
C GLY A 191 -5.60 9.89 0.73
N CYS A 192 -4.87 9.53 -0.33
CA CYS A 192 -4.35 10.50 -1.30
C CYS A 192 -5.50 11.26 -1.99
N GLY A 193 -6.63 10.57 -2.23
CA GLY A 193 -7.87 11.16 -2.70
C GLY A 193 -8.46 12.24 -1.79
N MET A 194 -8.11 12.23 -0.49
CA MET A 194 -8.61 13.16 0.53
C MET A 194 -7.69 14.37 0.77
N VAL A 195 -6.51 14.41 0.14
CA VAL A 195 -5.59 15.56 0.21
C VAL A 195 -6.07 16.64 -0.75
N PHE A 196 -6.36 17.82 -0.22
CA PHE A 196 -6.82 18.98 -0.99
C PHE A 196 -5.70 19.99 -1.27
N ASP A 197 -4.59 19.94 -0.52
CA ASP A 197 -3.44 20.83 -0.71
C ASP A 197 -2.12 20.05 -0.66
N TRP A 198 -1.73 19.50 -1.81
CA TRP A 198 -0.45 18.79 -1.97
C TRP A 198 0.76 19.71 -1.84
N GLN A 199 0.64 20.96 -2.28
CA GLN A 199 1.73 21.94 -2.22
C GLN A 199 2.07 22.29 -0.77
N GLY A 200 1.05 22.63 0.03
CA GLY A 200 1.22 22.90 1.45
C GLY A 200 1.73 21.69 2.23
N LEU A 201 1.23 20.49 1.91
CA LEU A 201 1.73 19.25 2.52
C LEU A 201 3.20 19.01 2.20
N ALA A 202 3.62 19.16 0.94
CA ALA A 202 5.01 18.99 0.53
C ALA A 202 5.93 19.99 1.25
N SER A 203 5.55 21.27 1.30
CA SER A 203 6.30 22.32 1.98
C SER A 203 6.41 22.08 3.49
N TRP A 204 5.33 21.64 4.14
CA TRP A 204 5.36 21.29 5.57
C TRP A 204 6.26 20.08 5.86
N LEU A 205 6.21 19.04 5.01
CA LEU A 205 7.07 17.86 5.12
C LEU A 205 8.55 18.23 4.95
N GLU A 206 8.86 19.12 4.01
CA GLU A 206 10.21 19.62 3.77
C GLU A 206 10.75 20.44 4.94
N GLU A 207 9.95 21.41 5.42
CA GLU A 207 10.28 22.26 6.57
C GLU A 207 10.68 21.43 7.80
N HIS A 208 9.94 20.34 8.04
CA HIS A 208 10.17 19.45 9.19
C HIS A 208 11.07 18.26 8.87
N ARG A 209 11.74 18.26 7.69
CA ARG A 209 12.68 17.23 7.25
C ARG A 209 12.11 15.82 7.36
N ALA A 210 10.82 15.68 7.07
CA ALA A 210 10.15 14.38 7.08
C ALA A 210 10.78 13.48 6.01
N LYS A 211 11.12 12.25 6.37
CA LYS A 211 11.66 11.30 5.40
C LYS A 211 10.50 10.67 4.63
N LEU A 212 10.39 10.96 3.33
CA LEU A 212 9.51 10.21 2.44
C LEU A 212 9.98 8.75 2.37
N LYS A 213 9.08 7.82 2.65
CA LYS A 213 9.32 6.37 2.72
C LYS A 213 8.78 5.66 1.49
N ARG A 214 7.67 6.18 0.95
CA ARG A 214 7.03 5.68 -0.28
C ARG A 214 6.28 6.80 -0.99
N VAL A 215 6.38 6.83 -2.31
CA VAL A 215 5.50 7.61 -3.17
C VAL A 215 5.12 6.74 -4.37
N ASP A 216 3.82 6.59 -4.62
CA ASP A 216 3.33 5.94 -5.84
C ASP A 216 2.73 7.01 -6.74
N LEU A 217 3.13 7.00 -8.01
CA LEU A 217 2.67 7.94 -9.03
C LEU A 217 1.89 7.18 -10.09
N ALA A 218 0.72 7.67 -10.47
CA ALA A 218 -0.21 6.97 -11.34
C ALA A 218 -0.67 7.81 -12.54
N HIS A 219 -0.75 7.18 -13.71
CA HIS A 219 -1.39 7.72 -14.91
C HIS A 219 -2.49 6.76 -15.37
N ASP A 220 -3.69 7.31 -15.57
CA ASP A 220 -4.88 6.60 -16.03
C ASP A 220 -5.13 6.90 -17.50
N ASP A 221 -5.12 5.85 -18.33
CA ASP A 221 -5.67 5.90 -19.68
C ASP A 221 -7.04 5.21 -19.65
N PHE A 222 -8.09 6.02 -19.64
CA PHE A 222 -9.47 5.54 -19.48
C PHE A 222 -10.00 4.75 -20.68
N GLN A 223 -9.40 4.91 -21.85
CA GLN A 223 -9.82 4.28 -23.10
C GLN A 223 -8.83 3.21 -23.59
N GLY A 224 -7.62 3.18 -23.03
CA GLY A 224 -6.56 2.25 -23.40
C GLY A 224 -5.97 2.56 -24.78
N GLN A 225 -6.01 3.82 -25.21
CA GLN A 225 -5.57 4.27 -26.53
C GLN A 225 -4.06 4.56 -26.58
N GLN A 226 -3.51 5.08 -25.48
CA GLN A 226 -2.10 5.42 -25.32
C GLN A 226 -1.33 4.31 -24.59
N VAL A 227 -1.98 3.66 -23.62
CA VAL A 227 -1.38 2.60 -22.82
C VAL A 227 -2.29 1.37 -22.84
N SER A 228 -1.72 0.23 -23.20
CA SER A 228 -2.36 -1.09 -23.07
C SER A 228 -1.39 -2.12 -22.47
N ILE A 229 -1.90 -3.29 -22.07
CA ILE A 229 -1.05 -4.40 -21.63
C ILE A 229 -0.17 -4.89 -22.77
N ASP A 230 -0.72 -4.99 -23.98
CA ASP A 230 0.02 -5.45 -25.15
C ASP A 230 1.15 -4.46 -25.47
N TRP A 231 0.86 -3.14 -25.42
CA TRP A 231 1.88 -2.09 -25.52
C TRP A 231 2.96 -2.25 -24.44
N ALA A 232 2.60 -2.49 -23.18
CA ALA A 232 3.58 -2.63 -22.10
C ALA A 232 4.48 -3.86 -22.30
N VAL A 233 3.94 -4.96 -22.83
CA VAL A 233 4.72 -6.15 -23.20
C VAL A 233 5.68 -5.83 -24.35
N GLU A 234 5.23 -5.08 -25.36
CA GLU A 234 6.09 -4.63 -26.46
C GLU A 234 7.22 -3.73 -25.97
N GLN A 235 6.92 -2.73 -25.13
CA GLN A 235 7.94 -1.87 -24.52
C GLN A 235 8.93 -2.67 -23.70
N TYR A 236 8.47 -3.68 -22.94
CA TYR A 236 9.37 -4.55 -22.21
C TYR A 236 10.30 -5.34 -23.14
N ARG A 237 9.77 -5.90 -24.24
CA ARG A 237 10.55 -6.65 -25.24
C ARG A 237 11.55 -5.77 -26.00
N ALA A 238 11.22 -4.50 -26.21
CA ALA A 238 12.05 -3.50 -26.86
C ALA A 238 13.01 -2.76 -25.90
N ASP A 239 13.20 -3.27 -24.68
CA ASP A 239 14.02 -2.65 -23.63
C ASP A 239 13.61 -1.21 -23.24
N GLY A 240 12.36 -0.82 -23.50
CA GLY A 240 11.82 0.50 -23.15
C GLY A 240 11.77 0.80 -21.65
N PHE A 241 11.75 -0.24 -20.81
CA PHE A 241 11.88 -0.12 -19.35
C PHE A 241 13.34 -0.19 -18.85
N ASN A 242 14.32 -0.23 -19.74
CA ASN A 242 15.72 -0.21 -19.34
C ASN A 242 16.21 1.24 -19.23
N ALA A 243 16.28 1.77 -18.00
CA ALA A 243 16.85 3.10 -17.72
C ALA A 243 18.38 3.10 -17.62
N GLY A 244 19.03 1.97 -17.94
CA GLY A 244 20.48 1.77 -17.87
C GLY A 244 20.84 0.53 -17.04
N GLY A 245 22.01 -0.03 -17.35
CA GLY A 245 22.53 -1.24 -16.71
C GLY A 245 21.68 -2.49 -16.96
N ARG A 246 21.37 -3.25 -15.89
CA ARG A 246 20.69 -4.55 -16.02
C ARG A 246 19.19 -4.35 -16.28
N ARG A 247 18.71 -5.01 -17.34
CA ARG A 247 17.27 -5.09 -17.65
C ARG A 247 16.43 -5.49 -16.42
N PRO A 248 15.38 -4.74 -16.06
CA PRO A 248 14.54 -5.07 -14.93
C PRO A 248 13.85 -6.43 -15.07
N ALA A 249 13.67 -7.11 -13.94
CA ALA A 249 12.82 -8.30 -13.87
C ALA A 249 11.35 -7.93 -14.12
N HIS A 250 10.54 -8.89 -14.57
CA HIS A 250 9.10 -8.72 -14.74
C HIS A 250 8.33 -9.86 -14.06
N GLU A 251 7.06 -9.60 -13.74
CA GLU A 251 6.10 -10.60 -13.26
C GLU A 251 4.73 -10.32 -13.89
N THR A 252 4.00 -11.38 -14.23
CA THR A 252 2.68 -11.32 -14.85
C THR A 252 1.63 -11.88 -13.90
N VAL A 253 0.59 -11.11 -13.58
CA VAL A 253 -0.53 -11.54 -12.73
C VAL A 253 -1.86 -11.31 -13.46
N GLY A 254 -2.81 -12.23 -13.29
CA GLY A 254 -4.15 -12.12 -13.87
C GLY A 254 -4.40 -13.08 -15.02
N ASP A 255 -5.37 -12.74 -15.87
CA ASP A 255 -5.97 -13.63 -16.86
C ASP A 255 -5.18 -13.68 -18.18
N TRP A 256 -3.90 -14.01 -18.12
CA TRP A 256 -2.97 -13.92 -19.25
C TRP A 256 -3.22 -14.95 -20.36
N LEU A 257 -3.78 -16.11 -20.02
CA LEU A 257 -4.06 -17.17 -21.01
C LEU A 257 -5.23 -16.83 -21.93
N ALA A 258 -6.14 -15.96 -21.48
CA ALA A 258 -7.26 -15.47 -22.28
C ALA A 258 -6.88 -14.33 -23.24
N GLY A 259 -5.64 -13.81 -23.17
CA GLY A 259 -5.18 -12.71 -24.02
C GLY A 259 -6.11 -11.49 -23.93
N ASN A 260 -6.64 -11.04 -25.07
CA ASN A 260 -7.54 -9.90 -25.14
C ASN A 260 -8.99 -10.22 -24.73
N GLU A 261 -9.34 -11.50 -24.57
CA GLU A 261 -10.62 -11.95 -24.01
C GLU A 261 -10.64 -11.99 -22.47
N ALA A 262 -9.52 -11.61 -21.83
CA ALA A 262 -9.37 -11.57 -20.39
C ALA A 262 -10.45 -10.72 -19.71
N ARG A 263 -11.26 -11.34 -18.84
CA ARG A 263 -12.38 -10.67 -18.14
C ARG A 263 -12.02 -10.15 -16.75
N LYS A 264 -10.98 -10.71 -16.13
CA LYS A 264 -10.55 -10.36 -14.76
C LYS A 264 -9.42 -9.33 -14.71
N GLY A 265 -8.84 -9.00 -15.87
CA GLY A 265 -7.71 -8.08 -15.98
C GLY A 265 -6.35 -8.78 -15.93
N ARG A 266 -5.38 -8.17 -16.58
CA ARG A 266 -3.95 -8.51 -16.59
C ARG A 266 -3.16 -7.38 -15.93
N THR A 267 -2.08 -7.75 -15.27
CA THR A 267 -1.12 -6.83 -14.63
C THR A 267 0.30 -7.26 -14.97
N LEU A 268 1.08 -6.34 -15.54
CA LEU A 268 2.51 -6.47 -15.74
C LEU A 268 3.26 -5.68 -14.67
N TYR A 269 4.07 -6.37 -13.88
CA TYR A 269 5.01 -5.78 -12.94
C TYR A 269 6.40 -5.66 -13.58
N ILE A 270 7.07 -4.53 -13.41
CA ILE A 270 8.45 -4.28 -13.88
C ILE A 270 9.30 -3.76 -12.72
N GLY A 271 10.43 -4.42 -12.46
CA GLY A 271 11.27 -4.17 -11.29
C GLY A 271 10.77 -4.92 -10.05
N ASN A 272 11.17 -4.49 -8.85
CA ASN A 272 10.78 -5.14 -7.60
C ASN A 272 10.78 -4.16 -6.43
N ARG A 273 9.99 -4.47 -5.39
CA ARG A 273 9.91 -3.61 -4.19
C ARG A 273 11.22 -3.54 -3.41
N THR A 274 12.01 -4.62 -3.45
CA THR A 274 13.29 -4.72 -2.75
C THR A 274 14.35 -3.78 -3.30
N SER A 275 14.28 -3.41 -4.58
CA SER A 275 15.15 -2.42 -5.21
C SER A 275 14.64 -0.99 -5.09
N GLY A 276 13.51 -0.78 -4.40
CA GLY A 276 12.91 0.54 -4.17
C GLY A 276 12.24 1.18 -5.39
N LYS A 277 12.09 0.46 -6.51
CA LYS A 277 11.38 0.91 -7.71
C LYS A 277 10.59 -0.23 -8.33
N LEU A 278 9.26 -0.09 -8.40
CA LEU A 278 8.35 -1.08 -9.00
C LEU A 278 7.32 -0.36 -9.87
N CYS A 279 7.28 -0.69 -11.16
CA CYS A 279 6.20 -0.27 -12.05
C CYS A 279 5.13 -1.37 -12.16
N ARG A 280 3.86 -0.94 -12.28
CA ARG A 280 2.70 -1.78 -12.50
C ARG A 280 1.90 -1.18 -13.64
N ILE A 281 1.66 -1.96 -14.69
CA ILE A 281 0.72 -1.61 -15.75
C ILE A 281 -0.41 -2.62 -15.69
N TYR A 282 -1.65 -2.16 -15.48
CA TYR A 282 -2.78 -3.06 -15.26
C TYR A 282 -4.10 -2.54 -15.79
N GLU A 283 -4.97 -3.46 -16.19
CA GLU A 283 -6.34 -3.17 -16.65
C GLU A 283 -7.22 -2.78 -15.45
N LYS A 284 -7.17 -1.50 -15.07
CA LYS A 284 -7.83 -0.91 -13.90
C LYS A 284 -9.34 -1.09 -13.92
N GLY A 285 -9.99 -0.87 -15.06
CA GLY A 285 -11.44 -1.03 -15.16
C GLY A 285 -11.89 -2.46 -14.91
N LYS A 286 -11.17 -3.45 -15.45
CA LYS A 286 -11.40 -4.88 -15.20
C LYS A 286 -11.16 -5.23 -13.73
N GLN A 287 -10.12 -4.66 -13.10
CA GLN A 287 -9.84 -4.80 -11.67
C GLN A 287 -10.98 -4.26 -10.79
N LEU A 288 -11.61 -3.15 -11.18
CA LEU A 288 -12.75 -2.56 -10.48
C LEU A 288 -14.05 -3.33 -10.71
N GLY A 289 -14.14 -4.07 -11.82
CA GLY A 289 -15.22 -5.01 -12.10
C GLY A 289 -15.97 -4.75 -13.41
N ASP A 290 -15.42 -3.96 -14.33
CA ASP A 290 -15.95 -3.82 -15.69
C ASP A 290 -15.08 -4.62 -16.68
N PRO A 291 -15.53 -5.81 -17.15
CA PRO A 291 -14.75 -6.69 -18.02
C PRO A 291 -14.48 -6.08 -19.41
N GLU A 292 -15.32 -5.13 -19.84
CA GLU A 292 -15.24 -4.52 -21.17
C GLU A 292 -14.51 -3.17 -21.12
N SER A 293 -13.99 -2.79 -19.95
CA SER A 293 -13.32 -1.51 -19.77
C SER A 293 -11.98 -1.46 -20.48
N GLY A 294 -11.77 -0.43 -21.30
CA GLY A 294 -10.47 -0.08 -21.86
C GLY A 294 -9.52 0.58 -20.84
N TRP A 295 -9.98 0.85 -19.61
CA TRP A 295 -9.19 1.61 -18.64
C TRP A 295 -7.96 0.83 -18.16
N VAL A 296 -6.78 1.34 -18.51
CA VAL A 296 -5.45 0.87 -18.06
C VAL A 296 -4.78 1.94 -17.20
N ARG A 297 -4.09 1.51 -16.15
CA ARG A 297 -3.29 2.39 -15.28
C ARG A 297 -1.83 1.98 -15.30
N VAL A 298 -0.95 2.98 -15.43
CA VAL A 298 0.49 2.88 -15.13
C VAL A 298 0.73 3.43 -13.74
N GLU A 299 1.33 2.66 -12.86
CA GLU A 299 1.77 3.09 -11.52
C GLU A 299 3.28 2.85 -11.37
N VAL A 300 4.01 3.81 -10.81
CA VAL A 300 5.39 3.61 -10.36
C VAL A 300 5.47 3.87 -8.86
N GLU A 301 5.82 2.82 -8.12
CA GLU A 301 6.10 2.85 -6.68
C GLU A 301 7.58 3.10 -6.44
N TRP A 302 7.87 4.20 -5.76
CA TRP A 302 9.18 4.57 -5.24
C TRP A 302 9.23 4.29 -3.74
N ARG A 303 10.29 3.65 -3.26
CA ARG A 303 10.58 3.50 -1.83
C ARG A 303 11.95 4.04 -1.48
N ASP A 304 12.14 4.46 -0.23
CA ASP A 304 13.42 4.97 0.30
C ASP A 304 14.50 3.89 0.52
N GLN A 305 14.39 2.78 -0.21
CA GLN A 305 15.35 1.68 -0.20
C GLN A 305 16.45 2.00 -1.20
N ASP A 306 17.61 2.42 -0.68
CA ASP A 306 18.77 2.88 -1.45
C ASP A 306 18.43 4.04 -2.42
N ARG A 307 17.41 4.82 -2.07
CA ARG A 307 16.86 5.94 -2.84
C ARG A 307 16.50 7.13 -1.96
N PHE A 308 16.68 8.33 -2.51
CA PHE A 308 16.11 9.56 -1.99
C PHE A 308 14.90 9.94 -2.83
N ILE A 309 13.75 10.13 -2.18
CA ILE A 309 12.52 10.59 -2.82
C ILE A 309 12.37 12.09 -2.50
N PRO A 310 12.39 12.98 -3.49
CA PRO A 310 12.30 14.41 -3.27
C PRO A 310 10.85 14.86 -3.01
N TYR A 311 10.67 15.98 -2.32
CA TYR A 311 9.33 16.48 -1.93
C TYR A 311 8.51 16.98 -3.10
N ASP A 312 9.17 17.53 -4.12
CA ASP A 312 8.54 18.01 -5.36
C ASP A 312 7.94 16.88 -6.20
N ALA A 313 8.26 15.60 -5.92
CA ALA A 313 7.53 14.46 -6.49
C ALA A 313 6.04 14.43 -6.09
N LEU A 314 5.66 15.16 -5.03
CA LEU A 314 4.28 15.32 -4.60
C LEU A 314 3.54 16.44 -5.34
N THR A 315 4.28 17.38 -5.96
CA THR A 315 3.72 18.57 -6.63
C THR A 315 3.91 18.55 -8.14
N HIS A 316 4.89 17.78 -8.64
CA HIS A 316 5.16 17.55 -10.06
C HIS A 316 5.18 16.04 -10.38
N PRO A 317 4.14 15.28 -10.00
CA PRO A 317 4.12 13.82 -10.13
C PRO A 317 4.34 13.35 -11.57
N GLY A 318 3.86 14.09 -12.58
CA GLY A 318 4.03 13.75 -14.00
C GLY A 318 5.50 13.67 -14.42
N HIS A 319 6.33 14.62 -13.98
CA HIS A 319 7.77 14.63 -14.29
C HIS A 319 8.46 13.37 -13.78
N TYR A 320 8.11 12.94 -12.58
CA TYR A 320 8.73 11.79 -11.93
C TYR A 320 8.18 10.46 -12.43
N LEU A 321 6.94 10.41 -12.92
CA LEU A 321 6.41 9.24 -13.60
C LEU A 321 7.05 9.06 -14.98
N ALA A 322 7.09 10.13 -15.77
CA ALA A 322 7.69 10.14 -17.11
C ALA A 322 9.20 9.82 -17.06
N GLY A 323 9.92 10.33 -16.06
CA GLY A 323 11.34 10.05 -15.85
C GLY A 323 11.65 8.67 -15.23
N ALA A 324 10.65 7.87 -14.83
CA ALA A 324 10.89 6.59 -14.17
C ALA A 324 11.53 5.53 -15.08
N TYR A 325 11.12 5.55 -16.35
CA TYR A 325 11.53 4.63 -17.42
C TYR A 325 11.45 5.33 -18.78
N PRO A 326 12.39 5.08 -19.72
CA PRO A 326 12.39 5.74 -21.03
C PRO A 326 11.05 5.63 -21.79
N CYS A 327 10.39 4.47 -21.75
CA CYS A 327 9.12 4.26 -22.42
C CYS A 327 7.94 5.03 -21.81
N LEU A 328 8.11 5.72 -20.68
CA LEU A 328 7.06 6.52 -20.04
C LEU A 328 7.17 8.01 -20.35
N ALA A 329 8.25 8.45 -21.01
CA ALA A 329 8.50 9.87 -21.30
C ALA A 329 7.41 10.53 -22.16
N PHE A 330 6.67 9.74 -22.95
CA PHE A 330 5.59 10.24 -23.80
C PHE A 330 4.31 10.62 -23.02
N LEU A 331 4.19 10.21 -21.75
CA LEU A 331 2.99 10.48 -20.95
C LEU A 331 2.86 12.00 -20.70
N SER A 332 1.86 12.61 -21.31
CA SER A 332 1.64 14.06 -21.22
C SER A 332 0.22 14.47 -20.85
N GLU A 333 -0.76 13.56 -20.94
CA GLU A 333 -2.17 13.87 -20.67
C GLU A 333 -2.38 14.22 -19.18
N GLU A 334 -2.93 15.41 -18.94
CA GLU A 334 -3.25 15.89 -17.60
C GLU A 334 -4.29 14.99 -16.93
N GLN A 335 -3.94 14.51 -15.74
CA GLN A 335 -4.75 13.58 -14.98
C GLN A 335 -5.76 14.33 -14.11
N SER A 336 -6.97 13.79 -14.01
CA SER A 336 -8.04 14.37 -13.21
C SER A 336 -8.49 13.42 -12.12
N ARG A 337 -8.13 13.77 -10.87
CA ARG A 337 -8.53 13.01 -9.68
C ARG A 337 -10.05 12.85 -9.58
N ILE A 338 -10.82 13.90 -9.89
CA ILE A 338 -12.29 13.87 -9.84
C ILE A 338 -12.84 12.87 -10.85
N LYS A 339 -12.37 12.91 -12.11
CA LYS A 339 -12.78 11.95 -13.15
C LYS A 339 -12.41 10.52 -12.79
N THR A 340 -11.19 10.30 -12.28
CA THR A 340 -10.70 8.98 -11.82
C THR A 340 -11.59 8.40 -10.73
N ILE A 341 -11.90 9.20 -9.69
CA ILE A 341 -12.78 8.77 -8.59
C ILE A 341 -14.18 8.47 -9.12
N ALA A 342 -14.76 9.38 -9.92
CA ALA A 342 -16.11 9.22 -10.43
C ALA A 342 -16.25 7.96 -11.29
N LYS A 343 -15.39 7.79 -12.30
CA LYS A 343 -15.42 6.59 -13.16
C LYS A 343 -15.22 5.31 -12.34
N GLY A 344 -14.27 5.33 -11.39
CA GLY A 344 -13.99 4.17 -10.55
C GLY A 344 -15.14 3.80 -9.62
N ALA A 345 -15.77 4.81 -9.00
CA ALA A 345 -16.92 4.63 -8.12
C ALA A 345 -18.13 4.10 -8.90
N CYS A 346 -18.39 4.61 -10.10
CA CYS A 346 -19.45 4.11 -10.99
C CYS A 346 -19.27 2.64 -11.35
N ILE A 347 -18.08 2.25 -11.84
CA ILE A 347 -17.78 0.84 -12.15
C ILE A 347 -17.98 -0.06 -10.92
N ALA A 348 -17.48 0.38 -9.76
CA ALA A 348 -17.59 -0.35 -8.51
C ALA A 348 -19.05 -0.52 -8.06
N PHE A 349 -19.86 0.54 -8.22
CA PHE A 349 -21.29 0.54 -7.88
C PHE A 349 -22.11 -0.34 -8.82
N ASP A 350 -21.93 -0.19 -10.14
CA ASP A 350 -22.67 -0.96 -11.14
C ASP A 350 -22.39 -2.47 -10.97
N ARG A 351 -21.12 -2.83 -10.68
CA ARG A 351 -20.76 -4.21 -10.31
C ARG A 351 -21.41 -4.66 -9.00
N ALA A 352 -21.53 -3.79 -8.00
CA ALA A 352 -22.20 -4.13 -6.74
C ALA A 352 -23.70 -4.42 -6.96
N ILE A 353 -24.37 -3.63 -7.82
CA ILE A 353 -25.76 -3.85 -8.22
C ILE A 353 -25.92 -5.19 -8.96
N GLU A 354 -25.05 -5.50 -9.92
CA GLU A 354 -25.11 -6.77 -10.65
C GLU A 354 -24.89 -7.97 -9.72
N ASN A 355 -23.94 -7.88 -8.78
CA ASN A 355 -23.75 -8.92 -7.77
C ASN A 355 -24.98 -9.08 -6.87
N ALA A 356 -25.59 -7.97 -6.43
CA ALA A 356 -26.81 -8.01 -5.61
C ALA A 356 -27.98 -8.64 -6.38
N LYS A 357 -28.14 -8.32 -7.66
CA LYS A 357 -29.12 -8.94 -8.56
C LYS A 357 -28.90 -10.45 -8.67
N GLN A 358 -27.67 -10.90 -8.87
CA GLN A 358 -27.34 -12.32 -8.98
C GLN A 358 -27.58 -13.10 -7.68
N HIS A 359 -27.16 -12.55 -6.54
CA HIS A 359 -27.24 -13.24 -5.25
C HIS A 359 -28.62 -13.14 -4.59
N CYS A 360 -29.29 -12.00 -4.73
CA CYS A 360 -30.50 -11.70 -3.97
C CYS A 360 -31.75 -11.50 -4.83
N GLY A 361 -31.65 -11.39 -6.16
CA GLY A 361 -32.80 -11.05 -7.02
C GLY A 361 -33.97 -12.02 -6.88
N LYS A 362 -33.71 -13.33 -6.83
CA LYS A 362 -34.76 -14.34 -6.61
C LYS A 362 -35.40 -14.23 -5.22
N LEU A 363 -34.63 -13.87 -4.21
CA LEU A 363 -35.14 -13.63 -2.86
C LEU A 363 -36.04 -12.39 -2.82
N VAL A 364 -35.67 -11.32 -3.53
CA VAL A 364 -36.49 -10.11 -3.64
C VAL A 364 -37.86 -10.43 -4.24
N ASN A 365 -37.93 -11.25 -5.31
CA ASN A 365 -39.20 -11.69 -5.89
C ASN A 365 -40.08 -12.42 -4.86
N LEU A 366 -39.52 -13.42 -4.16
CA LEU A 366 -40.24 -14.15 -3.13
C LEU A 366 -40.72 -13.23 -2.00
N ALA A 367 -39.87 -12.30 -1.56
CA ALA A 367 -40.20 -11.37 -0.49
C ALA A 367 -41.36 -10.44 -0.89
N LEU A 368 -41.38 -9.96 -2.13
CA LEU A 368 -42.50 -9.16 -2.65
C LEU A 368 -43.80 -9.96 -2.69
N GLU A 369 -43.78 -11.23 -3.10
CA GLU A 369 -44.98 -12.09 -3.05
C GLU A 369 -45.48 -12.29 -1.61
N VAL A 370 -44.57 -12.53 -0.66
CA VAL A 370 -44.91 -12.76 0.75
C VAL A 370 -45.45 -11.49 1.43
N PHE A 371 -44.92 -10.31 1.09
CA PHE A 371 -45.32 -9.03 1.70
C PHE A 371 -46.34 -8.26 0.84
N GLY A 372 -47.03 -8.92 -0.08
CA GLY A 372 -48.13 -8.33 -0.85
C GLY A 372 -47.70 -7.16 -1.75
N GLY A 373 -46.45 -7.17 -2.23
CA GLY A 373 -45.87 -6.11 -3.06
C GLY A 373 -45.34 -4.91 -2.28
N ASP A 374 -45.22 -4.98 -0.95
CA ASP A 374 -44.64 -3.90 -0.14
C ASP A 374 -43.11 -3.81 -0.30
N TYR A 375 -42.68 -2.89 -1.17
CA TYR A 375 -41.26 -2.63 -1.42
C TYR A 375 -40.52 -2.07 -0.19
N ALA A 376 -41.18 -1.26 0.64
CA ALA A 376 -40.55 -0.64 1.80
C ALA A 376 -40.19 -1.72 2.84
N GLU A 377 -41.12 -2.64 3.10
CA GLU A 377 -40.89 -3.77 4.02
C GLU A 377 -39.75 -4.68 3.53
N VAL A 378 -39.69 -4.97 2.22
CA VAL A 378 -38.59 -5.76 1.63
C VAL A 378 -37.25 -5.06 1.83
N VAL A 379 -37.18 -3.75 1.55
CA VAL A 379 -35.95 -2.97 1.69
C VAL A 379 -35.51 -2.89 3.15
N ASP A 380 -36.42 -2.58 4.09
CA ASP A 380 -36.08 -2.46 5.50
C ASP A 380 -35.58 -3.78 6.10
N ARG A 381 -36.09 -4.93 5.65
CA ARG A 381 -35.57 -6.25 6.06
C ARG A 381 -34.22 -6.62 5.46
N LEU A 382 -33.90 -6.16 4.25
CA LEU A 382 -32.63 -6.45 3.58
C LEU A 382 -31.52 -5.47 3.97
N ARG A 383 -31.87 -4.25 4.39
CA ARG A 383 -30.91 -3.18 4.69
C ARG A 383 -30.01 -3.57 5.86
N ARG A 384 -28.71 -3.33 5.66
CA ARG A 384 -27.68 -3.45 6.72
C ARG A 384 -26.85 -2.17 6.77
N PRO A 385 -26.29 -1.81 7.94
CA PRO A 385 -25.43 -0.63 8.05
C PRO A 385 -24.18 -0.72 7.15
N GLY A 386 -23.77 0.42 6.60
CA GLY A 386 -22.53 0.57 5.83
C GLY A 386 -22.68 0.39 4.32
N TYR A 387 -21.56 0.49 3.61
CA TYR A 387 -21.49 0.31 2.16
C TYR A 387 -20.76 -0.98 1.76
N PRO A 388 -20.99 -1.51 0.53
CA PRO A 388 -20.26 -2.67 0.03
C PRO A 388 -18.75 -2.44 0.04
N SER A 389 -17.95 -3.45 0.42
CA SER A 389 -16.49 -3.33 0.49
C SER A 389 -15.83 -2.90 -0.83
N ARG A 390 -16.45 -3.20 -1.97
CA ARG A 390 -15.98 -2.78 -3.30
C ARG A 390 -16.00 -1.25 -3.49
N ILE A 391 -16.90 -0.53 -2.81
CA ILE A 391 -16.96 0.94 -2.88
C ILE A 391 -16.01 1.60 -1.89
N ASP A 392 -15.43 0.86 -0.92
CA ASP A 392 -14.56 1.41 0.12
C ASP A 392 -13.43 2.31 -0.42
N PRO A 393 -12.74 1.99 -1.54
CA PRO A 393 -11.73 2.88 -2.11
C PRO A 393 -12.24 4.28 -2.46
N PHE A 394 -13.55 4.43 -2.70
CA PHE A 394 -14.22 5.66 -3.12
C PHE A 394 -15.23 6.19 -2.08
N SER A 395 -15.42 5.49 -0.95
CA SER A 395 -16.56 5.75 -0.06
C SER A 395 -16.54 7.15 0.53
N TYR A 396 -15.38 7.74 0.76
CA TYR A 396 -15.28 9.13 1.22
C TYR A 396 -16.01 10.07 0.25
N HIS A 397 -15.75 9.97 -1.05
CA HIS A 397 -16.39 10.82 -2.05
C HIS A 397 -17.87 10.49 -2.21
N VAL A 398 -18.22 9.21 -2.24
CA VAL A 398 -19.61 8.74 -2.35
C VAL A 398 -20.46 9.16 -1.15
N GLN A 399 -19.92 9.20 0.07
CA GLN A 399 -20.65 9.67 1.26
C GLN A 399 -21.00 11.16 1.19
N HIS A 400 -20.13 11.97 0.59
CA HIS A 400 -20.32 13.42 0.47
C HIS A 400 -21.14 13.81 -0.75
N ASP A 401 -21.06 13.02 -1.83
CA ASP A 401 -21.83 13.20 -3.06
C ASP A 401 -22.31 11.85 -3.62
N PRO A 402 -23.38 11.25 -3.07
CA PRO A 402 -23.91 9.99 -3.57
C PRO A 402 -24.47 10.11 -5.01
N ALA A 403 -24.87 11.32 -5.41
CA ALA A 403 -25.46 11.59 -6.71
C ALA A 403 -24.48 11.38 -7.86
N MET A 404 -23.17 11.41 -7.59
CA MET A 404 -22.13 11.04 -8.57
C MET A 404 -22.30 9.62 -9.14
N LEU A 405 -23.02 8.75 -8.43
CA LEU A 405 -23.32 7.38 -8.86
C LEU A 405 -24.62 7.27 -9.65
N ASP A 406 -25.43 8.33 -9.77
CA ASP A 406 -26.71 8.28 -10.47
C ASP A 406 -26.52 8.28 -12.00
N PRO A 407 -26.90 7.21 -12.72
CA PRO A 407 -26.79 7.17 -14.19
C PRO A 407 -27.45 8.34 -14.91
N ALA A 408 -28.58 8.86 -14.41
CA ALA A 408 -29.28 9.98 -15.04
C ALA A 408 -28.50 11.31 -14.94
N LEU A 409 -27.65 11.45 -13.92
CA LEU A 409 -26.76 12.60 -13.75
C LEU A 409 -25.40 12.38 -14.43
N ARG A 410 -25.04 11.14 -14.79
CA ARG A 410 -23.80 10.83 -15.53
C ARG A 410 -23.84 11.35 -16.97
N GLU A 411 -24.98 11.26 -17.66
CA GLU A 411 -25.13 11.71 -19.06
C GLU A 411 -25.11 13.23 -19.23
N ALA A 412 -25.39 13.99 -18.17
CA ALA A 412 -25.33 15.45 -18.18
C ALA A 412 -23.91 16.02 -18.01
N CYS A 413 -22.92 15.18 -17.67
CA CYS A 413 -21.54 15.57 -17.37
C CYS A 413 -20.47 14.85 -18.21
N ALA A 414 -20.87 13.90 -19.07
CA ALA A 414 -20.01 13.26 -20.08
C ALA A 414 -20.02 14.07 -21.38
#